data_AF-A0A9X9FQN8-F1
#
_entry.id   AF-A0A9X9FQN8-F1
#
_cell.length_a   1.000
_cell.length_b   1.000
_cell.length_c   1.000
_cell.angle_alpha   90.00
_cell.angle_beta   90.00
_cell.angle_gamma   90.00
#
_symmetry.space_group_name_H-M   'P 1'
#
loop_
_entity.id
_entity.type
_entity.pdbx_description
1 polymer ?
#
loop_
_entity_poly.entity_id
_entity_poly.type
_entity_poly.pdbx_seq_one_letter_code
_entity_poly.pdbx_strand_id
1 'polypeptide(L)'
;MKNILMLNFQRVLAFRYARSVVGMFAVSMTLLIVCALPARAIEIQEVVSPKGVRAWLVEDGSVPLISMRFSFKGGTSQDPSGKEGLANLMTGLFDEGAGDLKSDAFQERMDNLGAEMSFSATQDSVSGGIRMLAENRDAVTGLLALAVNKPRFDQDAVDRIRQQVVASIEASQRDPSTIASRKFSEVLYGSHPYARPNDGTVKSLQSIARDDLVNFHRKNFARDHLTIGVVGAINAKDLGALLDKVFGELPAMAELVPVPDAKLALGTTTSLNFDMPQTSISFVYPAIPRKDPEFFAAYLMNHILGGGFTSRLYAEVREKRGLAYSVSSSMILRDHVSALMISTATRPDKAQESLKIIREQVAAMAADGPTEEELAAAKSFLKGSYAVNNLDSSAAIAETLVSLQEAGLPRDYIGKRSELIDAVTLDQVKAIAKKLLEAEPAILIFGPAQS
;
A
#
# COMPACT_ATOMS: atom_id res chain seq x y z
N MET A 1 81.15 14.33 -20.57
CA MET A 1 80.12 15.34 -20.19
C MET A 1 78.68 15.00 -20.57
N LYS A 2 78.38 14.01 -21.43
CA LYS A 2 76.99 13.71 -21.84
C LYS A 2 76.17 12.79 -20.92
N ASN A 3 76.79 12.04 -19.99
CA ASN A 3 76.07 11.06 -19.16
C ASN A 3 75.56 11.57 -17.79
N ILE A 4 75.95 12.77 -17.34
CA ILE A 4 75.51 13.30 -16.03
C ILE A 4 74.25 14.17 -16.15
N LEU A 5 73.98 14.78 -17.31
CA LEU A 5 72.74 15.56 -17.52
C LEU A 5 71.49 14.70 -17.71
N MET A 6 71.63 13.47 -18.23
CA MET A 6 70.48 12.61 -18.55
C MET A 6 69.87 11.94 -17.31
N LEU A 7 70.69 11.66 -16.28
CA LEU A 7 70.22 11.05 -15.02
C LEU A 7 69.42 12.02 -14.14
N ASN A 8 69.74 13.32 -14.16
CA ASN A 8 69.01 14.32 -13.38
C ASN A 8 67.65 14.68 -14.01
N PHE A 9 67.52 14.61 -15.33
CA PHE A 9 66.26 14.90 -16.01
C PHE A 9 65.20 13.81 -15.76
N GLN A 10 65.61 12.53 -15.71
CA GLN A 10 64.69 11.43 -15.40
C GLN A 10 64.24 11.40 -13.93
N ARG A 11 65.10 11.79 -12.98
CA ARG A 11 64.71 11.87 -11.56
C ARG A 11 63.71 13.00 -11.28
N VAL A 12 63.83 14.14 -11.95
CA VAL A 12 62.90 15.28 -11.77
C VAL A 12 61.54 15.02 -12.43
N LEU A 13 61.48 14.31 -13.57
CA LEU A 13 60.21 13.90 -14.16
C LEU A 13 59.49 12.81 -13.34
N ALA A 14 60.21 11.80 -12.82
CA ALA A 14 59.60 10.75 -12.00
C ALA A 14 58.98 11.30 -10.70
N PHE A 15 59.60 12.32 -10.09
CA PHE A 15 59.10 12.95 -8.87
C PHE A 15 57.87 13.85 -9.10
N ARG A 16 57.76 14.48 -10.29
CA ARG A 16 56.58 15.28 -10.69
C ARG A 16 55.39 14.40 -11.05
N TYR A 17 55.61 13.25 -11.70
CA TYR A 17 54.53 12.28 -11.99
C TYR A 17 54.01 11.58 -10.73
N ALA A 18 54.89 11.23 -9.77
CA ALA A 18 54.46 10.62 -8.52
C ALA A 18 53.55 11.53 -7.67
N ARG A 19 53.82 12.84 -7.63
CA ARG A 19 52.94 13.81 -6.93
C ARG A 19 51.59 14.00 -7.61
N SER A 20 51.53 13.96 -8.94
CA SER A 20 50.28 14.08 -9.70
C SER A 20 49.40 12.83 -9.61
N VAL A 21 50.00 11.63 -9.59
CA VAL A 21 49.24 10.37 -9.45
C VAL A 21 48.70 10.19 -8.03
N VAL A 22 49.47 10.57 -6.99
CA VAL A 22 48.99 10.53 -5.60
C VAL A 22 47.87 11.57 -5.35
N GLY A 23 47.96 12.76 -5.96
CA GLY A 23 46.89 13.76 -5.92
C GLY A 23 45.61 13.30 -6.64
N MET A 24 45.75 12.63 -7.79
CA MET A 24 44.61 12.13 -8.56
C MET A 24 43.94 10.91 -7.90
N PHE A 25 44.70 10.05 -7.21
CA PHE A 25 44.13 8.99 -6.36
C PHE A 25 43.46 9.54 -5.11
N ALA A 26 44.04 10.57 -4.46
CA ALA A 26 43.42 11.20 -3.30
C ALA A 26 42.10 11.91 -3.66
N VAL A 27 42.03 12.61 -4.80
CA VAL A 27 40.79 13.26 -5.27
C VAL A 27 39.73 12.23 -5.68
N SER A 28 40.12 11.13 -6.34
CA SER A 28 39.20 10.05 -6.72
C SER A 28 38.69 9.26 -5.50
N MET A 29 39.55 9.03 -4.50
CA MET A 29 39.15 8.38 -3.24
C MET A 29 38.30 9.30 -2.37
N THR A 30 38.52 10.62 -2.40
CA THR A 30 37.66 11.59 -1.72
C THR A 30 36.29 11.72 -2.41
N LEU A 31 36.23 11.65 -3.75
CA LEU A 31 34.96 11.59 -4.50
C LEU A 31 34.19 10.29 -4.21
N LEU A 32 34.87 9.16 -4.08
CA LEU A 32 34.26 7.88 -3.69
C LEU A 32 33.76 7.87 -2.24
N ILE A 33 34.42 8.57 -1.32
CA ILE A 33 33.98 8.72 0.07
C ILE A 33 32.78 9.68 0.18
N VAL A 34 32.70 10.72 -0.68
CA VAL A 34 31.52 11.62 -0.74
C VAL A 34 30.30 10.94 -1.39
N CYS A 35 30.50 10.00 -2.31
CA CYS A 35 29.41 9.15 -2.84
C CYS A 35 29.04 7.97 -1.91
N ALA A 36 29.80 7.74 -0.84
CA ALA A 36 29.50 6.77 0.21
C ALA A 36 28.97 7.46 1.47
N LEU A 37 28.21 8.56 1.32
CA LEU A 37 27.30 8.94 2.38
C LEU A 37 26.38 7.73 2.61
N PRO A 38 26.29 7.19 3.84
CA PRO A 38 25.27 6.20 4.13
C PRO A 38 23.96 6.80 3.65
N ALA A 39 23.18 6.04 2.87
CA ALA A 39 21.80 6.41 2.58
C ALA A 39 21.22 6.93 3.90
N ARG A 40 20.93 8.23 3.97
CA ARG A 40 20.56 8.86 5.25
C ARG A 40 19.43 8.02 5.80
N ALA A 41 19.69 7.34 6.92
CA ALA A 41 18.65 6.59 7.58
C ALA A 41 17.51 7.57 7.83
N ILE A 42 16.32 7.24 7.34
CA ILE A 42 15.15 8.09 7.53
C ILE A 42 14.92 8.18 9.03
N GLU A 43 15.18 9.36 9.59
CA GLU A 43 14.95 9.60 11.01
C GLU A 43 13.47 9.91 11.23
N ILE A 44 12.76 8.96 11.84
CA ILE A 44 11.34 9.10 12.14
C ILE A 44 11.17 9.70 13.53
N GLN A 45 10.81 10.98 13.56
CA GLN A 45 10.48 11.71 14.78
C GLN A 45 9.01 11.43 15.15
N GLU A 46 8.74 11.28 16.46
CA GLU A 46 7.38 11.32 16.97
C GLU A 46 7.05 12.74 17.41
N VAL A 47 5.97 13.28 16.88
CA VAL A 47 5.47 14.61 17.23
C VAL A 47 4.17 14.43 18.00
N VAL A 48 4.13 15.01 19.20
CA VAL A 48 2.92 15.10 20.01
C VAL A 48 2.52 16.57 20.05
N SER A 49 1.35 16.87 19.51
CA SER A 49 0.80 18.23 19.53
C SER A 49 0.35 18.64 20.94
N PRO A 50 0.20 19.94 21.23
CA PRO A 50 -0.33 20.42 22.51
C PRO A 50 -1.71 19.83 22.88
N LYS A 51 -2.60 19.55 21.92
CA LYS A 51 -3.88 18.85 22.19
C LYS A 51 -3.77 17.32 22.21
N GLY A 52 -2.56 16.76 22.13
CA GLY A 52 -2.29 15.33 22.24
C GLY A 52 -2.47 14.51 20.96
N VAL A 53 -2.53 15.16 19.79
CA VAL A 53 -2.51 14.49 18.48
C VAL A 53 -1.10 13.99 18.21
N ARG A 54 -0.96 12.72 17.83
CA ARG A 54 0.33 12.08 17.52
C ARG A 54 0.52 11.95 16.02
N ALA A 55 1.74 12.21 15.56
CA ALA A 55 2.15 11.97 14.18
C ALA A 55 3.61 11.51 14.12
N TRP A 56 3.96 10.86 13.01
CA TRP A 56 5.33 10.58 12.65
C TRP A 56 5.81 11.57 11.61
N LEU A 57 6.98 12.16 11.83
CA LEU A 57 7.59 13.18 10.98
C LEU A 57 8.95 12.71 10.46
N VAL A 58 9.16 12.87 9.17
CA VAL A 58 10.48 12.90 8.54
C VAL A 58 10.71 14.30 8.00
N GLU A 59 11.60 15.05 8.65
CA GLU A 59 11.94 16.40 8.21
C GLU A 59 12.84 16.32 6.98
N ASP A 60 12.39 16.91 5.88
CA ASP A 60 13.13 16.94 4.61
C ASP A 60 12.97 18.31 3.92
N GLY A 61 13.98 19.15 4.06
CA GLY A 61 14.04 20.47 3.42
C GLY A 61 14.63 20.47 2.01
N SER A 62 14.85 19.31 1.38
CA SER A 62 15.45 19.25 0.03
C SER A 62 14.57 19.87 -1.05
N VAL A 63 13.26 19.82 -0.87
CA VAL A 63 12.24 20.44 -1.73
C VAL A 63 11.25 21.19 -0.82
N PRO A 64 10.77 22.39 -1.20
CA PRO A 64 9.84 23.18 -0.37
C PRO A 64 8.40 22.64 -0.44
N LEU A 65 8.23 21.34 -0.19
CA LEU A 65 6.96 20.64 -0.17
C LEU A 65 6.71 19.99 1.19
N ILE A 66 5.45 19.83 1.54
CA ILE A 66 4.98 19.05 2.68
C ILE A 66 3.96 18.04 2.15
N SER A 67 4.20 16.77 2.45
CA SER A 67 3.29 15.66 2.17
C SER A 67 2.81 15.11 3.50
N MET A 68 1.50 15.09 3.71
CA MET A 68 0.87 14.47 4.87
C MET A 68 -0.11 13.40 4.40
N ARG A 69 -0.03 12.23 5.03
CA ARG A 69 -1.01 11.14 4.92
C ARG A 69 -1.60 10.89 6.31
N PHE A 70 -2.87 10.54 6.35
CA PHE A 70 -3.53 10.17 7.59
C PHE A 70 -4.60 9.11 7.34
N SER A 71 -4.94 8.35 8.37
CA SER A 71 -5.92 7.29 8.30
C SER A 71 -6.73 7.20 9.58
N PHE A 72 -8.04 7.05 9.41
CA PHE A 72 -9.01 6.74 10.46
C PHE A 72 -9.43 5.29 10.34
N LYS A 73 -9.60 4.61 11.48
CA LYS A 73 -10.14 3.26 11.49
C LYS A 73 -11.64 3.27 11.16
N GLY A 74 -12.11 2.24 10.45
CA GLY A 74 -13.50 2.05 10.08
C GLY A 74 -13.84 2.58 8.69
N GLY A 75 -13.61 1.74 7.67
CA GLY A 75 -13.95 2.00 6.27
C GLY A 75 -15.33 1.44 5.87
N THR A 76 -15.44 0.85 4.68
CA THR A 76 -16.71 0.31 4.15
C THR A 76 -17.28 -0.85 4.97
N SER A 77 -16.48 -1.50 5.83
CA SER A 77 -16.99 -2.48 6.81
C SER A 77 -17.96 -1.88 7.84
N GLN A 78 -17.93 -0.55 8.00
CA GLN A 78 -18.81 0.22 8.88
C GLN A 78 -20.08 0.69 8.17
N ASP A 79 -20.23 0.46 6.86
CA ASP A 79 -21.44 0.82 6.13
C ASP A 79 -22.65 0.08 6.72
N PRO A 80 -23.73 0.80 7.10
CA PRO A 80 -24.96 0.16 7.55
C PRO A 80 -25.51 -0.78 6.48
N SER A 81 -26.17 -1.86 6.89
CA SER A 81 -26.80 -2.78 5.93
C SER A 81 -27.84 -2.05 5.07
N GLY A 82 -27.77 -2.25 3.74
CA GLY A 82 -28.60 -1.55 2.76
C GLY A 82 -28.09 -0.16 2.37
N LYS A 83 -26.98 0.29 2.97
CA LYS A 83 -26.27 1.56 2.66
C LYS A 83 -24.82 1.30 2.28
N GLU A 84 -24.55 0.15 1.66
CA GLU A 84 -23.23 -0.17 1.11
C GLU A 84 -22.79 0.91 0.12
N GLY A 85 -21.51 1.29 0.17
CA GLY A 85 -20.94 2.39 -0.62
C GLY A 85 -20.94 3.73 0.10
N LEU A 86 -21.39 3.79 1.37
CA LEU A 86 -21.51 5.05 2.11
C LEU A 86 -20.16 5.67 2.44
N ALA A 87 -19.20 4.89 2.96
CA ALA A 87 -17.85 5.39 3.19
C ALA A 87 -17.19 5.87 1.88
N ASN A 88 -17.37 5.12 0.79
CA ASN A 88 -16.82 5.49 -0.52
C ASN A 88 -17.45 6.78 -1.07
N LEU A 89 -18.78 6.90 -1.04
CA LEU A 89 -19.49 8.11 -1.46
C LEU A 89 -19.04 9.33 -0.65
N MET A 90 -18.91 9.18 0.67
CA MET A 90 -18.44 10.25 1.55
C MET A 90 -17.03 10.73 1.17
N THR A 91 -16.13 9.83 0.78
CA THR A 91 -14.74 10.21 0.43
C THR A 91 -14.66 11.11 -0.80
N GLY A 92 -15.59 10.98 -1.75
CA GLY A 92 -15.68 11.85 -2.93
C GLY A 92 -16.34 13.21 -2.67
N LEU A 93 -16.66 13.54 -1.42
CA LEU A 93 -17.37 14.78 -1.05
C LEU A 93 -16.54 15.72 -0.17
N PHE A 94 -15.33 15.33 0.23
CA PHE A 94 -14.49 16.15 1.13
C PHE A 94 -13.88 17.39 0.45
N ASP A 95 -13.74 17.36 -0.88
CA ASP A 95 -13.33 18.48 -1.73
C ASP A 95 -14.53 19.19 -2.40
N GLU A 96 -15.75 18.76 -2.11
CA GLU A 96 -16.99 19.32 -2.64
C GLU A 96 -17.59 20.45 -1.78
N GLY A 97 -16.72 21.11 -1.01
CA GLY A 97 -17.04 22.25 -0.17
C GLY A 97 -16.99 21.94 1.32
N ALA A 98 -16.50 22.91 2.08
CA ALA A 98 -16.26 22.78 3.51
C ALA A 98 -16.41 24.11 4.25
N GLY A 99 -16.99 24.09 5.44
CA GLY A 99 -17.35 25.29 6.19
C GLY A 99 -18.24 26.23 5.37
N ASP A 100 -17.79 27.48 5.21
CA ASP A 100 -18.50 28.51 4.43
C ASP A 100 -18.15 28.50 2.92
N LEU A 101 -17.25 27.62 2.49
CA LEU A 101 -16.81 27.51 1.10
C LEU A 101 -17.65 26.48 0.35
N LYS A 102 -18.32 26.92 -0.71
CA LYS A 102 -18.94 26.01 -1.70
C LYS A 102 -17.86 25.31 -2.53
N SER A 103 -18.25 24.21 -3.18
CA SER A 103 -17.39 23.37 -4.03
C SER A 103 -16.44 24.18 -4.93
N ASP A 104 -16.94 24.99 -5.88
CA ASP A 104 -16.11 25.76 -6.81
C ASP A 104 -15.08 26.65 -6.10
N ALA A 105 -15.49 27.36 -5.05
CA ALA A 105 -14.62 28.25 -4.30
C ALA A 105 -13.59 27.50 -3.44
N PHE A 106 -13.91 26.27 -3.00
CA PHE A 106 -12.97 25.42 -2.28
C PHE A 106 -11.90 24.89 -3.24
N GLN A 107 -12.31 24.36 -4.40
CA GLN A 107 -11.40 23.83 -5.42
C GLN A 107 -10.53 24.93 -6.04
N GLU A 108 -11.09 26.09 -6.37
CA GLU A 108 -10.32 27.24 -6.88
C GLU A 108 -9.22 27.68 -5.89
N ARG A 109 -9.51 27.63 -4.58
CA ARG A 109 -8.49 27.94 -3.56
C ARG A 109 -7.41 26.86 -3.48
N MET A 110 -7.77 25.58 -3.58
CA MET A 110 -6.80 24.49 -3.62
C MET A 110 -5.86 24.62 -4.83
N ASP A 111 -6.42 24.88 -6.01
CA ASP A 111 -5.68 25.06 -7.26
C ASP A 111 -4.75 26.28 -7.21
N ASN A 112 -5.25 27.43 -6.75
CA ASN A 112 -4.46 28.65 -6.62
C ASN A 112 -3.29 28.51 -5.64
N LEU A 113 -3.40 27.62 -4.66
CA LEU A 113 -2.34 27.32 -3.70
C LEU A 113 -1.41 26.19 -4.16
N GLY A 114 -1.69 25.57 -5.30
CA GLY A 114 -0.94 24.42 -5.82
C GLY A 114 -0.96 23.22 -4.87
N ALA A 115 -2.11 22.98 -4.23
CA ALA A 115 -2.28 21.90 -3.26
C ALA A 115 -3.14 20.76 -3.82
N GLU A 116 -2.79 19.53 -3.46
CA GLU A 116 -3.50 18.32 -3.87
C GLU A 116 -4.05 17.62 -2.64
N MET A 117 -5.37 17.46 -2.57
CA MET A 117 -6.05 16.75 -1.49
C MET A 117 -6.76 15.52 -2.05
N SER A 118 -6.71 14.41 -1.35
CA SER A 118 -7.47 13.23 -1.71
C SER A 118 -7.92 12.43 -0.50
N PHE A 119 -9.06 11.75 -0.64
CA PHE A 119 -9.60 10.83 0.34
C PHE A 119 -9.98 9.52 -0.35
N SER A 120 -9.92 8.42 0.40
CA SER A 120 -10.34 7.11 -0.05
C SER A 120 -10.81 6.25 1.12
N ALA A 121 -11.57 5.21 0.83
CA ALA A 121 -12.01 4.23 1.80
C ALA A 121 -11.59 2.82 1.36
N THR A 122 -11.01 2.07 2.28
CA THR A 122 -10.85 0.62 2.17
C THR A 122 -11.95 -0.07 2.98
N GLN A 123 -11.89 -1.39 3.15
CA GLN A 123 -12.79 -2.06 4.09
C GLN A 123 -12.57 -1.61 5.55
N ASP A 124 -11.33 -1.35 5.94
CA ASP A 124 -10.95 -1.20 7.34
C ASP A 124 -10.60 0.25 7.72
N SER A 125 -10.43 1.14 6.74
CA SER A 125 -10.02 2.52 6.97
C SER A 125 -10.67 3.54 6.02
N VAL A 126 -10.71 4.79 6.50
CA VAL A 126 -10.87 5.98 5.66
C VAL A 126 -9.57 6.76 5.74
N SER A 127 -8.89 6.90 4.61
CA SER A 127 -7.59 7.57 4.52
C SER A 127 -7.71 8.88 3.77
N GLY A 128 -6.84 9.82 4.10
CA GLY A 128 -6.70 11.07 3.38
C GLY A 128 -5.26 11.50 3.22
N GLY A 129 -5.04 12.45 2.31
CA GLY A 129 -3.73 13.05 2.13
C GLY A 129 -3.81 14.47 1.62
N ILE A 130 -2.76 15.22 1.91
CA ILE A 130 -2.53 16.56 1.41
C ILE A 130 -1.07 16.68 0.96
N ARG A 131 -0.87 17.28 -0.21
CA ARG A 131 0.45 17.73 -0.67
C ARG A 131 0.39 19.23 -0.93
N MET A 132 1.36 19.97 -0.44
CA MET A 132 1.36 21.43 -0.51
C MET A 132 2.77 22.02 -0.58
N LEU A 133 2.88 23.24 -1.10
CA LEU A 133 4.08 24.07 -0.98
C LEU A 133 4.24 24.56 0.47
N ALA A 134 5.47 24.55 0.96
CA ALA A 134 5.79 24.96 2.34
C ALA A 134 5.38 26.42 2.64
N GLU A 135 5.49 27.31 1.64
CA GLU A 135 5.06 28.71 1.75
C GLU A 135 3.54 28.87 1.91
N ASN A 136 2.75 27.93 1.37
CA ASN A 136 1.29 27.95 1.42
C ASN A 136 0.72 27.12 2.59
N ARG A 137 1.58 26.55 3.45
CA ARG A 137 1.23 25.63 4.53
C ARG A 137 0.03 26.09 5.35
N ASP A 138 0.05 27.32 5.83
CA ASP A 138 -0.95 27.79 6.80
C ASP A 138 -2.35 27.94 6.16
N ALA A 139 -2.39 28.36 4.88
CA ALA A 139 -3.61 28.48 4.09
C ALA A 139 -4.19 27.11 3.74
N VAL A 140 -3.36 26.20 3.22
CA VAL A 140 -3.79 24.84 2.84
C VAL A 140 -4.20 24.03 4.08
N THR A 141 -3.49 24.19 5.20
CA THR A 141 -3.90 23.61 6.49
C THR A 141 -5.29 24.09 6.90
N GLY A 142 -5.63 25.34 6.61
CA GLY A 142 -6.98 25.87 6.82
C GLY A 142 -8.04 25.12 6.02
N LEU A 143 -7.76 24.85 4.74
CA LEU A 143 -8.65 24.10 3.87
C LEU A 143 -8.79 22.65 4.32
N LEU A 144 -7.69 21.98 4.68
CA LEU A 144 -7.74 20.63 5.22
C LEU A 144 -8.52 20.55 6.53
N ALA A 145 -8.32 21.51 7.44
CA ALA A 145 -9.09 21.57 8.69
C ALA A 145 -10.59 21.73 8.42
N LEU A 146 -10.97 22.54 7.43
CA LEU A 146 -12.38 22.66 7.02
C LEU A 146 -12.91 21.35 6.45
N ALA A 147 -12.20 20.72 5.50
CA ALA A 147 -12.62 19.46 4.89
C ALA A 147 -12.83 18.36 5.95
N VAL A 148 -11.86 18.19 6.85
CA VAL A 148 -11.90 17.15 7.88
C VAL A 148 -12.96 17.40 8.96
N ASN A 149 -13.18 18.64 9.40
CA ASN A 149 -14.07 18.92 10.54
C ASN A 149 -15.45 19.43 10.16
N LYS A 150 -15.59 20.04 8.99
CA LYS A 150 -16.81 20.74 8.54
C LYS A 150 -17.13 20.47 7.06
N PRO A 151 -17.11 19.20 6.59
CA PRO A 151 -17.57 18.90 5.24
C PRO A 151 -19.05 19.30 5.11
N ARG A 152 -19.41 19.97 4.00
CA ARG A 152 -20.76 20.54 3.85
C ARG A 152 -21.80 19.47 3.51
N PHE A 153 -21.40 18.49 2.70
CA PHE A 153 -22.28 17.49 2.11
C PHE A 153 -23.54 18.15 1.50
N ASP A 154 -23.36 19.24 0.75
CA ASP A 154 -24.49 19.93 0.11
C ASP A 154 -25.23 18.95 -0.82
N GLN A 155 -26.57 19.03 -0.85
CA GLN A 155 -27.40 18.01 -1.51
C GLN A 155 -27.11 17.90 -3.02
N ASP A 156 -26.85 19.02 -3.68
CA ASP A 156 -26.48 19.07 -5.11
C ASP A 156 -25.14 18.37 -5.38
N ALA A 157 -24.15 18.55 -4.50
CA ALA A 157 -22.87 17.83 -4.58
C ALA A 157 -23.07 16.32 -4.31
N VAL A 158 -23.84 15.96 -3.28
CA VAL A 158 -24.18 14.56 -2.97
C VAL A 158 -24.85 13.89 -4.16
N ASP A 159 -25.81 14.57 -4.81
CA ASP A 159 -26.51 14.03 -5.97
C ASP A 159 -25.59 13.85 -7.17
N ARG A 160 -24.71 14.82 -7.43
CA ARG A 160 -23.71 14.74 -8.51
C ARG A 160 -22.72 13.60 -8.30
N ILE A 161 -22.08 13.52 -7.12
CA ILE A 161 -21.11 12.45 -6.83
C ILE A 161 -21.81 11.09 -6.82
N ARG A 162 -23.02 10.99 -6.26
CA ARG A 162 -23.81 9.75 -6.34
C ARG A 162 -24.02 9.32 -7.79
N GLN A 163 -24.37 10.25 -8.69
CA GLN A 163 -24.55 9.93 -10.11
C GLN A 163 -23.24 9.44 -10.77
N GLN A 164 -22.10 10.03 -10.42
CA GLN A 164 -20.79 9.57 -10.91
C GLN A 164 -20.48 8.14 -10.43
N VAL A 165 -20.71 7.86 -9.14
CA VAL A 165 -20.50 6.51 -8.57
C VAL A 165 -21.48 5.51 -9.19
N VAL A 166 -22.75 5.87 -9.37
CA VAL A 166 -23.75 5.02 -10.04
C VAL A 166 -23.34 4.72 -11.48
N ALA A 167 -22.90 5.72 -12.25
CA ALA A 167 -22.44 5.51 -13.62
C ALA A 167 -21.21 4.58 -13.66
N SER A 168 -20.27 4.72 -12.72
CA SER A 168 -19.13 3.82 -12.57
C SER A 168 -19.56 2.38 -12.24
N ILE A 169 -20.53 2.22 -11.32
CA ILE A 169 -21.10 0.92 -10.98
C ILE A 169 -21.77 0.28 -12.21
N GLU A 170 -22.62 1.01 -12.93
CA GLU A 170 -23.31 0.51 -14.12
C GLU A 170 -22.34 0.11 -15.23
N ALA A 171 -21.26 0.88 -15.42
CA ALA A 171 -20.18 0.54 -16.35
C ALA A 171 -19.48 -0.75 -15.91
N SER A 172 -19.13 -0.88 -14.63
CA SER A 172 -18.44 -2.06 -14.07
C SER A 172 -19.31 -3.31 -14.02
N GLN A 173 -20.65 -3.19 -13.98
CA GLN A 173 -21.57 -4.33 -13.98
C GLN A 173 -21.55 -5.14 -15.27
N ARG A 174 -20.91 -4.64 -16.33
CA ARG A 174 -20.69 -5.36 -17.59
C ARG A 174 -19.30 -5.96 -17.69
N ASP A 175 -18.39 -5.62 -16.79
CA ASP A 175 -17.04 -6.14 -16.74
C ASP A 175 -17.04 -7.53 -16.06
N PRO A 176 -16.64 -8.61 -16.78
CA PRO A 176 -16.60 -9.96 -16.23
C PRO A 176 -15.76 -10.08 -14.95
N SER A 177 -14.66 -9.33 -14.84
CA SER A 177 -13.77 -9.39 -13.66
C SER A 177 -14.47 -8.85 -12.42
N THR A 178 -15.22 -7.75 -12.55
CA THR A 178 -16.02 -7.16 -11.49
C THR A 178 -17.13 -8.10 -11.04
N ILE A 179 -17.89 -8.68 -11.98
CA ILE A 179 -18.95 -9.66 -11.66
C ILE A 179 -18.36 -10.86 -10.92
N ALA A 180 -17.25 -11.40 -11.43
CA ALA A 180 -16.57 -12.55 -10.85
C ALA A 180 -16.02 -12.26 -9.44
N SER A 181 -15.36 -11.10 -9.25
CA SER A 181 -14.83 -10.67 -7.96
C SER A 181 -15.91 -10.48 -6.90
N ARG A 182 -17.06 -9.86 -7.26
CA ARG A 182 -18.20 -9.70 -6.35
C ARG A 182 -18.77 -11.04 -5.92
N LYS A 183 -19.08 -11.92 -6.88
CA LYS A 183 -19.61 -13.25 -6.58
C LYS A 183 -18.64 -14.09 -5.76
N PHE A 184 -17.34 -13.99 -6.04
CA PHE A 184 -16.33 -14.70 -5.27
C PHE A 184 -16.17 -14.15 -3.86
N SER A 185 -16.29 -12.83 -3.66
CA SER A 185 -16.29 -12.22 -2.33
C SER A 185 -17.48 -12.70 -1.49
N GLU A 186 -18.67 -12.82 -2.09
CA GLU A 186 -19.85 -13.42 -1.44
C GLU A 186 -19.60 -14.87 -1.01
N VAL A 187 -19.01 -15.69 -1.88
CA VAL A 187 -18.66 -17.09 -1.55
C VAL A 187 -17.62 -17.12 -0.44
N LEU A 188 -16.57 -16.32 -0.53
CA LEU A 188 -15.41 -16.36 0.34
C LEU A 188 -15.72 -15.87 1.76
N TYR A 189 -16.52 -14.81 1.87
CA TYR A 189 -16.79 -14.11 3.13
C TYR A 189 -18.22 -14.30 3.65
N GLY A 190 -19.14 -14.86 2.87
CA GLY A 190 -20.53 -15.09 3.27
C GLY A 190 -21.23 -13.79 3.63
N SER A 191 -21.78 -13.72 4.85
CA SER A 191 -22.47 -12.53 5.38
C SER A 191 -21.54 -11.49 6.02
N HIS A 192 -20.24 -11.76 6.08
CA HIS A 192 -19.26 -10.84 6.68
C HIS A 192 -19.20 -9.51 5.88
N PRO A 193 -19.00 -8.34 6.52
CA PRO A 193 -18.92 -7.05 5.81
C PRO A 193 -17.95 -7.00 4.62
N TYR A 194 -16.86 -7.79 4.67
CA TYR A 194 -15.92 -7.92 3.55
C TYR A 194 -16.49 -8.53 2.27
N ALA A 195 -17.65 -9.18 2.32
CA ALA A 195 -18.36 -9.67 1.14
C ALA A 195 -19.01 -8.53 0.34
N ARG A 196 -19.25 -7.38 0.98
CA ARG A 196 -20.04 -6.30 0.40
C ARG A 196 -19.20 -5.49 -0.60
N PRO A 197 -19.82 -4.98 -1.70
CA PRO A 197 -19.13 -4.10 -2.63
C PRO A 197 -18.77 -2.78 -1.96
N ASN A 198 -17.49 -2.39 -2.03
CA ASN A 198 -16.99 -1.15 -1.40
C ASN A 198 -17.60 0.12 -2.01
N ASP A 199 -17.92 0.09 -3.30
CA ASP A 199 -18.60 1.15 -4.04
C ASP A 199 -20.13 1.12 -3.84
N GLY A 200 -20.64 0.05 -3.22
CA GLY A 200 -22.06 -0.16 -3.03
C GLY A 200 -22.76 -0.75 -4.26
N THR A 201 -24.06 -0.52 -4.31
CA THR A 201 -24.95 -0.91 -5.41
C THR A 201 -25.79 0.30 -5.80
N VAL A 202 -26.35 0.30 -7.01
CA VAL A 202 -27.28 1.37 -7.43
C VAL A 202 -28.41 1.56 -6.39
N LYS A 203 -28.95 0.44 -5.88
CA LYS A 203 -30.01 0.46 -4.86
C LYS A 203 -29.54 1.03 -3.52
N SER A 204 -28.37 0.63 -3.03
CA SER A 204 -27.86 1.12 -1.75
C SER A 204 -27.47 2.59 -1.83
N LEU A 205 -26.86 3.03 -2.94
CA LEU A 205 -26.52 4.44 -3.13
C LEU A 205 -27.75 5.36 -3.16
N GLN A 206 -28.85 4.90 -3.73
CA GLN A 206 -30.14 5.61 -3.72
C GLN A 206 -30.76 5.70 -2.32
N SER A 207 -30.39 4.79 -1.40
CA SER A 207 -30.91 4.79 -0.03
C SER A 207 -30.11 5.69 0.93
N ILE A 208 -28.92 6.14 0.51
CA ILE A 208 -28.04 7.01 1.30
C ILE A 208 -28.56 8.45 1.25
N ALA A 209 -28.99 8.95 2.40
CA ALA A 209 -29.34 10.34 2.62
C ALA A 209 -28.13 11.14 3.09
N ARG A 210 -28.19 12.47 2.93
CA ARG A 210 -27.16 13.39 3.44
C ARG A 210 -26.87 13.20 4.92
N ASP A 211 -27.92 12.99 5.73
CA ASP A 211 -27.76 12.81 7.17
C ASP A 211 -27.01 11.52 7.53
N ASP A 212 -27.01 10.51 6.65
CA ASP A 212 -26.19 9.31 6.86
C ASP A 212 -24.70 9.62 6.71
N LEU A 213 -24.33 10.47 5.75
CA LEU A 213 -22.94 10.94 5.56
C LEU A 213 -22.47 11.75 6.77
N VAL A 214 -23.31 12.67 7.25
CA VAL A 214 -23.03 13.47 8.45
C VAL A 214 -22.86 12.57 9.68
N ASN A 215 -23.75 11.59 9.85
CA ASN A 215 -23.68 10.68 10.99
C ASN A 215 -22.45 9.75 10.91
N PHE A 216 -22.12 9.24 9.73
CA PHE A 216 -20.93 8.40 9.55
C PHE A 216 -19.64 9.19 9.79
N HIS A 217 -19.53 10.40 9.24
CA HIS A 217 -18.42 11.31 9.53
C HIS A 217 -18.22 11.51 11.03
N ARG A 218 -19.29 11.86 11.76
CA ARG A 218 -19.25 12.05 13.21
C ARG A 218 -18.76 10.81 13.97
N LYS A 219 -19.16 9.61 13.53
CA LYS A 219 -18.84 8.35 14.20
C LYS A 219 -17.43 7.86 13.91
N ASN A 220 -16.93 8.07 12.69
CA ASN A 220 -15.68 7.47 12.22
C ASN A 220 -14.48 8.41 12.38
N PHE A 221 -14.69 9.73 12.33
CA PHE A 221 -13.60 10.71 12.39
C PHE A 221 -13.35 11.10 13.84
N ALA A 222 -12.43 10.40 14.48
CA ALA A 222 -12.01 10.64 15.85
C ALA A 222 -10.49 10.48 16.00
N ARG A 223 -9.97 10.88 17.16
CA ARG A 223 -8.52 10.87 17.46
C ARG A 223 -7.99 9.51 17.91
N ASP A 224 -8.85 8.61 18.39
CA ASP A 224 -8.47 7.23 18.61
C ASP A 224 -8.23 6.54 17.26
N HIS A 225 -7.18 5.73 17.19
CA HIS A 225 -6.76 5.05 15.96
C HIS A 225 -6.40 5.96 14.77
N LEU A 226 -6.37 7.30 14.95
CA LEU A 226 -5.83 8.23 13.97
C LEU A 226 -4.32 8.02 13.85
N THR A 227 -3.87 7.66 12.65
CA THR A 227 -2.45 7.55 12.31
C THR A 227 -2.09 8.63 11.30
N ILE A 228 -0.94 9.29 11.51
CA ILE A 228 -0.53 10.44 10.69
C ILE A 228 0.96 10.31 10.35
N GLY A 229 1.28 10.40 9.07
CA GLY A 229 2.64 10.43 8.54
C GLY A 229 2.88 11.73 7.79
N VAL A 230 3.98 12.43 8.11
CA VAL A 230 4.34 13.71 7.51
C VAL A 230 5.78 13.69 7.05
N VAL A 231 6.00 14.19 5.84
CA VAL A 231 7.33 14.29 5.24
C VAL A 231 7.48 15.64 4.55
N GLY A 232 8.58 16.33 4.77
CA GLY A 232 8.93 17.53 4.00
C GLY A 232 9.43 18.70 4.84
N ALA A 233 9.35 19.89 4.28
CA ALA A 233 9.94 21.13 4.80
C ALA A 233 9.12 21.71 5.97
N ILE A 234 9.03 20.97 7.07
CA ILE A 234 8.33 21.35 8.30
C ILE A 234 9.02 20.75 9.53
N ASN A 235 9.28 21.59 10.54
CA ASN A 235 9.84 21.14 11.82
C ASN A 235 8.74 20.61 12.76
N ALA A 236 9.14 19.88 13.80
CA ALA A 236 8.22 19.27 14.77
C ALA A 236 7.29 20.28 15.49
N LYS A 237 7.79 21.48 15.82
CA LYS A 237 7.02 22.51 16.52
C LYS A 237 5.87 23.03 15.65
N ASP A 238 6.18 23.37 14.41
CA ASP A 238 5.19 23.86 13.45
C ASP A 238 4.19 22.78 13.06
N LEU A 239 4.66 21.53 12.92
CA LEU A 239 3.77 20.39 12.71
C LEU A 239 2.80 20.24 13.88
N GLY A 240 3.26 20.36 15.13
CA GLY A 240 2.39 20.30 16.30
C GLY A 240 1.22 21.29 16.23
N ALA A 241 1.46 22.53 15.81
CA ALA A 241 0.41 23.54 15.63
C ALA A 241 -0.56 23.19 14.48
N LEU A 242 -0.03 22.66 13.37
CA LEU A 242 -0.83 22.20 12.24
C LEU A 242 -1.76 21.04 12.65
N LEU A 243 -1.24 20.06 13.39
CA LEU A 243 -2.01 18.92 13.88
C LEU A 243 -3.18 19.34 14.78
N ASP A 244 -2.96 20.30 15.68
CA ASP A 244 -4.01 20.84 16.54
C ASP A 244 -5.11 21.57 15.75
N LYS A 245 -4.73 22.24 14.66
CA LYS A 245 -5.66 22.95 13.78
C LYS A 245 -6.54 21.99 12.98
N VAL A 246 -5.99 20.88 12.51
CA VAL A 246 -6.72 19.91 11.65
C VAL A 246 -7.45 18.85 12.46
N PHE A 247 -6.79 18.23 13.44
CA PHE A 247 -7.31 17.04 14.12
C PHE A 247 -7.68 17.30 15.58
N GLY A 248 -7.28 18.45 16.14
CA GLY A 248 -7.43 18.74 17.57
C GLY A 248 -8.88 18.85 18.05
N GLU A 249 -9.80 19.22 17.17
CA GLU A 249 -11.25 19.34 17.46
C GLU A 249 -12.03 18.04 17.25
N LEU A 250 -11.39 17.00 16.69
CA LEU A 250 -12.05 15.72 16.49
C LEU A 250 -12.40 15.08 17.86
N PRO A 251 -13.54 14.35 17.93
CA PRO A 251 -13.89 13.51 19.07
C PRO A 251 -12.71 12.65 19.53
N ALA A 252 -12.64 12.37 20.83
CA ALA A 252 -11.57 11.55 21.37
C ALA A 252 -11.69 10.07 20.96
N MET A 253 -12.91 9.57 20.79
CA MET A 253 -13.22 8.17 20.53
C MET A 253 -14.21 8.05 19.37
N ALA A 254 -13.97 7.12 18.46
CA ALA A 254 -14.85 6.75 17.38
C ALA A 254 -15.99 5.86 17.90
N GLU A 255 -17.14 5.94 17.25
CA GLU A 255 -18.31 5.09 17.52
C GLU A 255 -18.40 3.96 16.48
N LEU A 256 -17.33 3.17 16.35
CA LEU A 256 -17.26 2.06 15.41
C LEU A 256 -18.09 0.86 15.88
N VAL A 257 -18.74 0.20 14.94
CA VAL A 257 -19.40 -1.09 15.16
C VAL A 257 -18.33 -2.18 15.11
N PRO A 258 -18.22 -3.05 16.14
CA PRO A 258 -17.29 -4.16 16.13
C PRO A 258 -17.52 -5.09 14.92
N VAL A 259 -16.46 -5.34 14.16
CA VAL A 259 -16.45 -6.29 13.05
C VAL A 259 -15.83 -7.60 13.55
N PRO A 260 -16.49 -8.75 13.39
CA PRO A 260 -15.94 -10.03 13.82
C PRO A 260 -14.81 -10.48 12.88
N ASP A 261 -13.93 -11.37 13.34
CA ASP A 261 -12.95 -11.98 12.44
C ASP A 261 -13.63 -12.85 11.38
N ALA A 262 -13.22 -12.70 10.12
CA ALA A 262 -13.79 -13.42 9.00
C ALA A 262 -13.18 -14.82 8.89
N LYS A 263 -14.01 -15.81 8.57
CA LYS A 263 -13.57 -17.16 8.21
C LYS A 263 -13.71 -17.35 6.71
N LEU A 264 -12.59 -17.57 6.02
CA LEU A 264 -12.58 -17.82 4.58
C LEU A 264 -13.27 -19.15 4.26
N ALA A 265 -14.20 -19.15 3.30
CA ALA A 265 -14.80 -20.36 2.76
C ALA A 265 -13.84 -21.07 1.78
N LEU A 266 -12.88 -21.80 2.34
CA LEU A 266 -11.87 -22.58 1.63
C LEU A 266 -12.45 -23.89 1.02
N GLY A 267 -11.69 -24.53 0.14
CA GLY A 267 -12.10 -25.77 -0.55
C GLY A 267 -13.26 -25.61 -1.55
N THR A 268 -13.58 -24.37 -1.93
CA THR A 268 -14.65 -24.07 -2.90
C THR A 268 -14.08 -23.82 -4.29
N THR A 269 -14.85 -24.08 -5.35
CA THR A 269 -14.53 -23.66 -6.72
C THR A 269 -15.73 -22.93 -7.30
N THR A 270 -15.53 -21.67 -7.69
CA THR A 270 -16.51 -20.83 -8.36
C THR A 270 -16.10 -20.67 -9.81
N SER A 271 -16.91 -21.18 -10.73
CA SER A 271 -16.68 -21.06 -12.17
C SER A 271 -17.75 -20.17 -12.81
N LEU A 272 -17.34 -19.21 -13.63
CA LEU A 272 -18.23 -18.29 -14.35
C LEU A 272 -17.86 -18.21 -15.81
N ASN A 273 -18.87 -18.39 -16.67
CA ASN A 273 -18.68 -18.37 -18.11
C ASN A 273 -18.93 -16.96 -18.66
N PHE A 274 -17.93 -16.41 -19.35
CA PHE A 274 -17.99 -15.14 -20.05
C PHE A 274 -17.33 -15.28 -21.41
N ASP A 275 -17.86 -14.61 -22.42
CA ASP A 275 -17.21 -14.54 -23.73
C ASP A 275 -16.00 -13.60 -23.66
N MET A 276 -14.81 -14.16 -23.44
CA MET A 276 -13.56 -13.43 -23.24
C MET A 276 -12.39 -14.10 -23.96
N PRO A 277 -11.36 -13.36 -24.38
CA PRO A 277 -10.18 -13.96 -25.03
C PRO A 277 -9.28 -14.75 -24.06
N GLN A 278 -9.50 -14.65 -22.75
CA GLN A 278 -8.68 -15.27 -21.72
C GLN A 278 -9.55 -15.88 -20.61
N THR A 279 -8.98 -16.87 -19.93
CA THR A 279 -9.51 -17.42 -18.68
C THR A 279 -8.64 -16.96 -17.53
N SER A 280 -9.26 -16.26 -16.59
CA SER A 280 -8.66 -15.83 -15.34
C SER A 280 -8.85 -16.90 -14.27
N ILE A 281 -7.81 -17.14 -13.49
CA ILE A 281 -7.77 -18.14 -12.43
C ILE A 281 -7.16 -17.48 -11.19
N SER A 282 -7.88 -17.55 -10.07
CA SER A 282 -7.41 -17.09 -8.76
C SER A 282 -7.55 -18.20 -7.72
N PHE A 283 -6.54 -18.32 -6.87
CA PHE A 283 -6.54 -19.20 -5.71
C PHE A 283 -6.44 -18.34 -4.45
N VAL A 284 -7.19 -18.70 -3.42
CA VAL A 284 -7.13 -18.08 -2.10
C VAL A 284 -6.82 -19.14 -1.06
N TYR A 285 -5.69 -18.95 -0.39
CA TYR A 285 -5.19 -19.73 0.73
C TYR A 285 -5.27 -18.92 2.03
N PRO A 286 -5.26 -19.56 3.21
CA PRO A 286 -5.09 -18.83 4.46
C PRO A 286 -3.72 -18.14 4.49
N ALA A 287 -3.63 -17.01 5.19
CA ALA A 287 -2.37 -16.37 5.53
C ALA A 287 -2.36 -15.91 7.00
N ILE A 288 -1.27 -15.28 7.41
CA ILE A 288 -1.08 -14.75 8.76
C ILE A 288 -1.03 -13.22 8.76
N PRO A 289 -1.54 -12.58 9.83
CA PRO A 289 -1.54 -11.13 9.94
C PRO A 289 -0.11 -10.57 10.11
N ARG A 290 0.05 -9.28 9.85
CA ARG A 290 1.35 -8.59 9.90
C ARG A 290 2.08 -8.72 11.24
N LYS A 291 1.32 -8.81 12.34
CA LYS A 291 1.81 -8.88 13.72
C LYS A 291 2.22 -10.29 14.15
N ASP A 292 1.94 -11.30 13.34
CA ASP A 292 2.30 -12.68 13.65
C ASP A 292 3.84 -12.84 13.68
N PRO A 293 4.43 -13.52 14.69
CA PRO A 293 5.88 -13.75 14.74
C PRO A 293 6.44 -14.49 13.53
N GLU A 294 5.63 -15.31 12.85
CA GLU A 294 6.01 -16.06 11.65
C GLU A 294 5.85 -15.23 10.36
N PHE A 295 5.42 -13.96 10.45
CA PHE A 295 5.08 -13.13 9.29
C PHE A 295 6.20 -13.08 8.24
N PHE A 296 7.44 -12.85 8.66
CA PHE A 296 8.55 -12.74 7.70
C PHE A 296 8.86 -14.07 7.00
N ALA A 297 8.63 -15.19 7.66
CA ALA A 297 8.73 -16.49 7.01
C ALA A 297 7.65 -16.65 5.94
N ALA A 298 6.40 -16.27 6.22
CA ALA A 298 5.32 -16.27 5.21
C ALA A 298 5.59 -15.28 4.07
N TYR A 299 6.14 -14.10 4.38
CA TYR A 299 6.46 -13.07 3.41
C TYR A 299 7.57 -13.51 2.45
N LEU A 300 8.62 -14.16 2.97
CA LEU A 300 9.69 -14.76 2.16
C LEU A 300 9.17 -15.92 1.32
N MET A 301 8.35 -16.81 1.90
CA MET A 301 7.68 -17.90 1.17
C MET A 301 6.86 -17.36 0.00
N ASN A 302 6.03 -16.34 0.23
CA ASN A 302 5.21 -15.71 -0.82
C ASN A 302 6.08 -15.13 -1.94
N HIS A 303 7.20 -14.48 -1.61
CA HIS A 303 8.09 -13.93 -2.63
C HIS A 303 8.69 -15.02 -3.52
N ILE A 304 9.16 -16.12 -2.92
CA ILE A 304 9.73 -17.27 -3.65
C ILE A 304 8.65 -17.97 -4.50
N LEU A 305 7.43 -18.08 -3.99
CA LEU A 305 6.32 -18.72 -4.72
C LEU A 305 5.90 -17.90 -5.94
N GLY A 306 5.53 -16.63 -5.75
CA GLY A 306 4.87 -15.82 -6.77
C GLY A 306 5.12 -14.31 -6.71
N GLY A 307 5.98 -13.82 -5.80
CA GLY A 307 6.10 -12.38 -5.53
C GLY A 307 7.15 -11.64 -6.35
N GLY A 308 7.69 -12.23 -7.42
CA GLY A 308 8.71 -11.60 -8.26
C GLY A 308 8.99 -12.37 -9.55
N PHE A 309 9.76 -11.78 -10.46
CA PHE A 309 10.10 -12.41 -11.75
C PHE A 309 11.01 -13.64 -11.62
N THR A 310 11.68 -13.80 -10.49
CA THR A 310 12.50 -14.99 -10.18
C THR A 310 11.73 -16.03 -9.37
N SER A 311 10.41 -15.89 -9.22
CA SER A 311 9.60 -16.81 -8.41
C SER A 311 9.31 -18.12 -9.16
N ARG A 312 8.99 -19.18 -8.42
CA ARG A 312 8.67 -20.51 -8.99
C ARG A 312 7.51 -20.45 -9.97
N LEU A 313 6.41 -19.78 -9.60
CA LEU A 313 5.24 -19.65 -10.46
C LEU A 313 5.60 -18.92 -11.76
N TYR A 314 6.35 -17.82 -11.68
CA TYR A 314 6.75 -17.07 -12.87
C TYR A 314 7.62 -17.92 -13.80
N ALA A 315 8.63 -18.59 -13.26
CA ALA A 315 9.50 -19.48 -14.03
C ALA A 315 8.70 -20.62 -14.72
N GLU A 316 7.80 -21.28 -14.00
CA GLU A 316 7.12 -22.48 -14.50
C GLU A 316 5.96 -22.17 -15.45
N VAL A 317 5.15 -21.15 -15.15
CA VAL A 317 3.95 -20.83 -15.94
C VAL A 317 4.30 -19.89 -17.10
N ARG A 318 5.11 -18.85 -16.86
CA ARG A 318 5.43 -17.84 -17.87
C ARG A 318 6.68 -18.17 -18.66
N GLU A 319 7.82 -18.40 -18.00
CA GLU A 319 9.09 -18.52 -18.72
C GLU A 319 9.23 -19.86 -19.46
N LYS A 320 9.03 -20.99 -18.77
CA LYS A 320 9.24 -22.32 -19.36
C LYS A 320 8.14 -22.74 -20.33
N ARG A 321 6.89 -22.33 -20.07
CA ARG A 321 5.71 -22.83 -20.80
C ARG A 321 4.95 -21.76 -21.57
N GLY A 322 5.17 -20.47 -21.32
CA GLY A 322 4.46 -19.39 -22.00
C GLY A 322 2.93 -19.44 -21.86
N LEU A 323 2.42 -19.99 -20.75
CA LEU A 323 0.98 -20.20 -20.58
C LEU A 323 0.24 -18.89 -20.29
N ALA A 324 0.90 -17.96 -19.61
CA ALA A 324 0.32 -16.69 -19.21
C ALA A 324 1.34 -15.57 -19.33
N TYR A 325 0.87 -14.35 -19.57
CA TYR A 325 1.71 -13.16 -19.55
C TYR A 325 2.18 -12.83 -18.12
N SER A 326 1.30 -13.04 -17.14
CA SER A 326 1.57 -12.81 -15.72
C SER A 326 0.99 -13.93 -14.86
N VAL A 327 1.74 -14.26 -13.82
CA VAL A 327 1.31 -15.07 -12.69
C VAL A 327 1.98 -14.49 -11.46
N SER A 328 1.24 -14.33 -10.37
CA SER A 328 1.80 -13.74 -9.16
C SER A 328 1.07 -14.23 -7.92
N SER A 329 1.73 -14.07 -6.77
CA SER A 329 1.13 -14.27 -5.46
C SER A 329 1.35 -13.06 -4.55
N SER A 330 0.36 -12.77 -3.70
CA SER A 330 0.43 -11.68 -2.74
C SER A 330 -0.32 -12.03 -1.45
N MET A 331 0.15 -11.49 -0.33
CA MET A 331 -0.56 -11.55 0.94
C MET A 331 -1.51 -10.35 1.05
N ILE A 332 -2.79 -10.62 1.22
CA ILE A 332 -3.83 -9.62 1.49
C ILE A 332 -4.01 -9.57 3.01
N LEU A 333 -3.61 -8.46 3.61
CA LEU A 333 -3.61 -8.26 5.07
C LEU A 333 -4.73 -7.29 5.44
N ARG A 334 -5.87 -7.82 5.90
CA ARG A 334 -6.98 -7.03 6.43
C ARG A 334 -7.01 -7.15 7.94
N ASP A 335 -7.73 -6.25 8.62
CA ASP A 335 -7.82 -6.24 10.08
C ASP A 335 -8.44 -7.53 10.62
N HIS A 336 -9.45 -8.07 9.91
CA HIS A 336 -10.26 -9.20 10.37
C HIS A 336 -9.99 -10.52 9.65
N VAL A 337 -9.05 -10.54 8.68
CA VAL A 337 -8.61 -11.77 7.99
C VAL A 337 -7.35 -11.52 7.18
N SER A 338 -6.50 -12.53 7.05
CA SER A 338 -5.37 -12.53 6.11
C SER A 338 -5.50 -13.68 5.13
N ALA A 339 -5.19 -13.41 3.87
CA ALA A 339 -5.25 -14.38 2.78
C ALA A 339 -4.00 -14.33 1.92
N LEU A 340 -3.59 -15.47 1.37
CA LEU A 340 -2.61 -15.55 0.29
C LEU A 340 -3.38 -15.75 -1.01
N MET A 341 -3.24 -14.81 -1.95
CA MET A 341 -3.91 -14.85 -3.24
C MET A 341 -2.90 -15.10 -4.34
N ILE A 342 -3.13 -16.14 -5.15
CA ILE A 342 -2.41 -16.42 -6.40
C ILE A 342 -3.33 -16.07 -7.56
N SER A 343 -2.84 -15.44 -8.61
CA SER A 343 -3.67 -15.10 -9.78
C SER A 343 -2.91 -15.16 -11.09
N THR A 344 -3.60 -15.55 -12.16
CA THR A 344 -3.11 -15.56 -13.54
C THR A 344 -4.25 -15.39 -14.54
N ALA A 345 -3.92 -14.98 -15.77
CA ALA A 345 -4.82 -15.00 -16.91
C ALA A 345 -4.12 -15.70 -18.09
N THR A 346 -4.80 -16.70 -18.67
CA THR A 346 -4.25 -17.57 -19.71
C THR A 346 -5.22 -17.71 -20.88
N ARG A 347 -4.78 -18.31 -21.98
CA ARG A 347 -5.67 -18.70 -23.08
C ARG A 347 -6.67 -19.76 -22.61
N PRO A 348 -7.91 -19.77 -23.11
CA PRO A 348 -8.94 -20.70 -22.64
C PRO A 348 -8.55 -22.18 -22.75
N ASP A 349 -7.91 -22.59 -23.84
CA ASP A 349 -7.44 -23.97 -24.06
C ASP A 349 -6.23 -24.35 -23.18
N LYS A 350 -5.64 -23.38 -22.48
CA LYS A 350 -4.53 -23.53 -21.55
C LYS A 350 -4.93 -23.35 -20.08
N ALA A 351 -6.21 -23.14 -19.80
CA ALA A 351 -6.73 -22.94 -18.45
C ALA A 351 -6.45 -24.15 -17.54
N GLN A 352 -6.79 -25.36 -17.98
CA GLN A 352 -6.57 -26.58 -17.20
C GLN A 352 -5.09 -26.89 -16.99
N GLU A 353 -4.26 -26.66 -18.01
CA GLU A 353 -2.81 -26.79 -17.90
C GLU A 353 -2.25 -25.80 -16.86
N SER A 354 -2.65 -24.53 -16.93
CA SER A 354 -2.21 -23.49 -15.99
C SER A 354 -2.66 -23.80 -14.55
N LEU A 355 -3.92 -24.21 -14.37
CA LEU A 355 -4.47 -24.62 -13.08
C LEU A 355 -3.64 -25.76 -12.47
N LYS A 356 -3.33 -26.77 -13.28
CA LYS A 356 -2.52 -27.93 -12.87
C LYS A 356 -1.11 -27.51 -12.46
N ILE A 357 -0.40 -26.75 -13.30
CA ILE A 357 0.97 -26.30 -13.01
C ILE A 357 1.02 -25.45 -11.74
N ILE A 358 0.06 -24.54 -11.54
CA ILE A 358 0.01 -23.73 -10.30
C ILE A 358 -0.19 -24.63 -9.09
N ARG A 359 -1.11 -25.59 -9.13
CA ARG A 359 -1.32 -26.55 -8.04
C ARG A 359 -0.08 -27.39 -7.76
N GLU A 360 0.63 -27.84 -8.80
CA GLU A 360 1.90 -28.58 -8.65
C GLU A 360 2.96 -27.74 -7.94
N GLN A 361 3.12 -26.47 -8.32
CA GLN A 361 4.10 -25.59 -7.68
C GLN A 361 3.75 -25.25 -6.23
N VAL A 362 2.45 -25.05 -5.94
CA VAL A 362 2.00 -24.85 -4.56
C VAL A 362 2.21 -26.10 -3.72
N ALA A 363 1.87 -27.28 -4.25
CA ALA A 363 2.07 -28.56 -3.56
C ALA A 363 3.56 -28.83 -3.31
N ALA A 364 4.45 -28.56 -4.28
CA ALA A 364 5.89 -28.68 -4.09
C ALA A 364 6.42 -27.69 -3.03
N MET A 365 5.91 -26.45 -3.00
CA MET A 365 6.24 -25.50 -1.94
C MET A 365 5.74 -25.96 -0.57
N ALA A 366 4.56 -26.60 -0.50
CA ALA A 366 4.03 -27.14 0.76
C ALA A 366 4.83 -28.35 1.27
N ALA A 367 5.21 -29.26 0.36
CA ALA A 367 5.87 -30.52 0.69
C ALA A 367 7.37 -30.36 0.97
N ASP A 368 8.08 -29.69 0.06
CA ASP A 368 9.54 -29.60 0.08
C ASP A 368 10.03 -28.23 0.60
N GLY A 369 9.20 -27.20 0.44
CA GLY A 369 9.54 -25.80 0.69
C GLY A 369 10.61 -25.25 -0.24
N PRO A 370 11.18 -24.08 0.08
CA PRO A 370 12.22 -23.47 -0.74
C PRO A 370 13.59 -24.15 -0.57
N THR A 371 14.51 -23.87 -1.49
CA THR A 371 15.94 -24.16 -1.35
C THR A 371 16.67 -23.05 -0.58
N GLU A 372 17.92 -23.30 -0.18
CA GLU A 372 18.76 -22.27 0.44
C GLU A 372 19.04 -21.10 -0.51
N GLU A 373 19.26 -21.39 -1.80
CA GLU A 373 19.52 -20.39 -2.82
C GLU A 373 18.30 -19.50 -3.06
N GLU A 374 17.11 -20.09 -3.14
CA GLU A 374 15.85 -19.35 -3.27
C GLU A 374 15.63 -18.42 -2.07
N LEU A 375 15.89 -18.92 -0.85
CA LEU A 375 15.78 -18.10 0.36
C LEU A 375 16.80 -16.97 0.36
N ALA A 376 18.07 -17.25 0.04
CA ALA A 376 19.11 -16.24 -0.02
C ALA A 376 18.80 -15.15 -1.05
N ALA A 377 18.33 -15.54 -2.25
CA ALA A 377 17.91 -14.61 -3.29
C ALA A 377 16.72 -13.76 -2.83
N ALA A 378 15.71 -14.37 -2.22
CA ALA A 378 14.54 -13.66 -1.69
C ALA A 378 14.91 -12.65 -0.61
N LYS A 379 15.77 -13.03 0.35
CA LYS A 379 16.27 -12.11 1.39
C LYS A 379 17.02 -10.94 0.77
N SER A 380 17.92 -11.21 -0.17
CA SER A 380 18.68 -10.17 -0.88
C SER A 380 17.76 -9.18 -1.59
N PHE A 381 16.80 -9.69 -2.38
CA PHE A 381 15.86 -8.86 -3.11
C PHE A 381 14.97 -8.02 -2.19
N LEU A 382 14.34 -8.63 -1.17
CA LEU A 382 13.40 -7.94 -0.30
C LEU A 382 14.05 -6.91 0.63
N LYS A 383 15.35 -7.04 0.90
CA LYS A 383 16.13 -5.99 1.56
C LYS A 383 16.47 -4.86 0.59
N GLY A 384 17.01 -5.18 -0.59
CA GLY A 384 17.44 -4.18 -1.56
C GLY A 384 16.31 -3.36 -2.19
N SER A 385 15.14 -3.97 -2.39
CA SER A 385 13.99 -3.34 -3.04
C SER A 385 13.16 -2.44 -2.10
N TYR A 386 13.33 -2.53 -0.77
CA TYR A 386 12.45 -1.83 0.16
C TYR A 386 12.48 -0.32 -0.01
N ALA A 387 13.69 0.27 -0.11
CA ALA A 387 13.83 1.71 -0.28
C ALA A 387 13.27 2.19 -1.62
N VAL A 388 13.53 1.45 -2.70
CA VAL A 388 13.03 1.78 -4.03
C VAL A 388 11.50 1.72 -4.09
N ASN A 389 10.89 0.73 -3.43
CA ASN A 389 9.45 0.51 -3.55
C ASN A 389 8.60 1.35 -2.58
N ASN A 390 9.20 1.91 -1.51
CA ASN A 390 8.43 2.54 -0.44
C ASN A 390 8.94 3.94 -0.06
N LEU A 391 10.17 4.29 -0.44
CA LEU A 391 10.87 5.49 0.04
C LEU A 391 11.36 6.38 -1.13
N ASP A 392 10.73 6.25 -2.30
CA ASP A 392 11.12 6.95 -3.54
C ASP A 392 10.58 8.39 -3.64
N SER A 393 9.62 8.76 -2.80
CA SER A 393 8.97 10.07 -2.79
C SER A 393 8.46 10.44 -1.40
N SER A 394 8.29 11.75 -1.14
CA SER A 394 7.74 12.21 0.15
C SER A 394 6.33 11.67 0.44
N ALA A 395 5.52 11.46 -0.60
CA ALA A 395 4.21 10.85 -0.49
C ALA A 395 4.30 9.35 -0.12
N ALA A 396 5.19 8.58 -0.76
CA ALA A 396 5.40 7.17 -0.45
C ALA A 396 5.98 6.96 0.95
N ILE A 397 6.91 7.84 1.38
CA ILE A 397 7.43 7.84 2.75
C ILE A 397 6.28 8.13 3.73
N ALA A 398 5.48 9.17 3.51
CA ALA A 398 4.36 9.51 4.39
C ALA A 398 3.33 8.37 4.50
N GLU A 399 3.02 7.71 3.39
CA GLU A 399 2.15 6.52 3.35
C GLU A 399 2.76 5.33 4.10
N THR A 400 4.08 5.12 3.96
CA THR A 400 4.82 4.11 4.73
C THR A 400 4.72 4.38 6.24
N LEU A 401 4.88 5.64 6.67
CA LEU A 401 4.74 6.01 8.09
C LEU A 401 3.34 5.69 8.62
N VAL A 402 2.28 5.95 7.85
CA VAL A 402 0.90 5.60 8.21
C VAL A 402 0.72 4.09 8.30
N SER A 403 1.15 3.34 7.29
CA SER A 403 1.02 1.87 7.25
C SER A 403 1.75 1.18 8.41
N LEU A 404 2.94 1.66 8.80
CA LEU A 404 3.67 1.15 9.95
C LEU A 404 2.91 1.41 11.27
N GLN A 405 2.30 2.58 11.43
CA GLN A 405 1.48 2.90 12.60
C GLN A 405 0.21 2.04 12.67
N GLU A 406 -0.50 1.85 11.55
CA GLU A 406 -1.68 0.98 11.47
C GLU A 406 -1.32 -0.47 11.83
N ALA A 407 -0.18 -0.94 11.33
CA ALA A 407 0.36 -2.25 11.67
C ALA A 407 0.89 -2.35 13.12
N GLY A 408 0.93 -1.24 13.88
CA GLY A 408 1.45 -1.20 15.25
C GLY A 408 2.95 -1.49 15.35
N LEU A 409 3.71 -1.19 14.31
CA LEU A 409 5.15 -1.42 14.24
C LEU A 409 5.91 -0.25 14.87
N PRO A 410 7.11 -0.49 15.44
CA PRO A 410 7.91 0.58 16.06
C PRO A 410 8.54 1.51 15.01
N ARG A 411 8.91 2.73 15.42
CA ARG A 411 9.54 3.73 14.52
C ARG A 411 10.86 3.28 13.91
N ASP A 412 11.62 2.46 14.63
CA ASP A 412 12.89 1.90 14.14
C ASP A 412 12.72 0.68 13.24
N TYR A 413 11.48 0.30 12.91
CA TYR A 413 11.16 -0.88 12.12
C TYR A 413 11.88 -0.89 10.77
N ILE A 414 11.95 0.25 10.07
CA ILE A 414 12.64 0.33 8.77
C ILE A 414 14.11 -0.08 8.91
N GLY A 415 14.79 0.38 9.96
CA GLY A 415 16.19 0.04 10.22
C GLY A 415 16.38 -1.43 10.62
N LYS A 416 15.46 -1.97 11.42
CA LYS A 416 15.51 -3.37 11.90
C LYS A 416 15.00 -4.40 10.90
N ARG A 417 14.27 -3.99 9.87
CA ARG A 417 13.60 -4.90 8.92
C ARG A 417 14.59 -5.86 8.26
N SER A 418 15.79 -5.40 7.91
CA SER A 418 16.83 -6.25 7.31
C SER A 418 17.26 -7.36 8.25
N GLU A 419 17.45 -7.07 9.54
CA GLU A 419 17.80 -8.06 10.56
C GLU A 419 16.67 -9.07 10.76
N LEU A 420 15.41 -8.61 10.77
CA LEU A 420 14.24 -9.47 10.88
C LEU A 420 14.13 -10.44 9.70
N ILE A 421 14.49 -10.00 8.48
CA ILE A 421 14.56 -10.86 7.29
C ILE A 421 15.73 -11.84 7.40
N ASP A 422 16.90 -11.37 7.83
CA ASP A 422 18.10 -12.22 7.95
C ASP A 422 17.96 -13.30 9.01
N ALA A 423 17.23 -13.02 10.09
CA ALA A 423 16.94 -13.97 11.17
C ALA A 423 16.06 -15.16 10.75
N VAL A 424 15.31 -15.07 9.64
CA VAL A 424 14.43 -16.15 9.21
C VAL A 424 15.24 -17.35 8.72
N THR A 425 15.01 -18.54 9.28
CA THR A 425 15.70 -19.76 8.87
C THR A 425 14.94 -20.49 7.76
N LEU A 426 15.64 -21.37 7.02
CA LEU A 426 15.01 -22.20 6.00
C LEU A 426 13.86 -23.04 6.58
N ASP A 427 14.08 -23.64 7.75
CA ASP A 427 13.07 -24.48 8.41
C ASP A 427 11.81 -23.71 8.78
N GLN A 428 11.93 -22.43 9.18
CA GLN A 428 10.76 -21.58 9.44
C GLN A 428 9.96 -21.34 8.16
N VAL A 429 10.64 -21.09 7.04
CA VAL A 429 9.96 -20.90 5.74
C VAL A 429 9.30 -22.19 5.26
N LYS A 430 9.93 -23.35 5.46
CA LYS A 430 9.34 -24.67 5.17
C LYS A 430 8.12 -24.95 6.03
N ALA A 431 8.21 -24.70 7.34
CA ALA A 431 7.12 -24.92 8.28
C ALA A 431 5.90 -24.06 7.95
N ILE A 432 6.09 -22.77 7.68
CA ILE A 432 4.98 -21.88 7.34
C ILE A 432 4.41 -22.16 5.94
N ALA A 433 5.26 -22.56 4.98
CA ALA A 433 4.80 -23.00 3.65
C ALA A 433 3.84 -24.18 3.78
N LYS A 434 4.25 -25.22 4.51
CA LYS A 434 3.41 -26.38 4.82
C LYS A 434 2.10 -25.97 5.51
N LYS A 435 2.19 -25.21 6.59
CA LYS A 435 1.04 -24.75 7.40
C LYS A 435 -0.01 -24.00 6.57
N LEU A 436 0.40 -23.16 5.62
CA LEU A 436 -0.52 -22.33 4.83
C LEU A 436 -1.00 -23.01 3.54
N LEU A 437 -0.14 -23.79 2.88
CA LEU A 437 -0.37 -24.29 1.53
C LEU A 437 -0.91 -25.73 1.48
N GLU A 438 -0.93 -26.47 2.60
CA GLU A 438 -1.64 -27.75 2.71
C GLU A 438 -3.17 -27.59 2.73
N ALA A 439 -3.67 -26.39 3.03
CA ALA A 439 -5.09 -26.10 2.98
C ALA A 439 -5.62 -26.16 1.55
N GLU A 440 -6.80 -26.75 1.34
CA GLU A 440 -7.48 -26.67 0.05
C GLU A 440 -7.90 -25.23 -0.24
N PRO A 441 -7.49 -24.63 -1.37
CA PRO A 441 -7.80 -23.24 -1.67
C PRO A 441 -9.27 -23.03 -2.02
N ALA A 442 -9.76 -21.82 -1.84
CA ALA A 442 -10.92 -21.35 -2.62
C ALA A 442 -10.44 -20.92 -4.01
N ILE A 443 -11.14 -21.33 -5.06
CA ILE A 443 -10.75 -21.05 -6.45
C ILE A 443 -11.84 -20.27 -7.15
N LEU A 444 -11.44 -19.21 -7.86
CA LEU A 444 -12.26 -18.51 -8.84
C LEU A 444 -11.70 -18.78 -10.24
N ILE A 445 -12.56 -19.23 -11.14
CA ILE A 445 -12.26 -19.37 -12.57
C ILE A 445 -13.31 -18.59 -13.35
N PHE A 446 -12.89 -17.67 -14.20
CA PHE A 446 -13.82 -16.99 -15.11
C PHE A 446 -13.22 -16.73 -16.47
N GLY A 447 -14.01 -16.94 -17.53
CA GLY A 447 -13.55 -16.96 -18.92
C GLY A 447 -14.54 -17.74 -19.79
N PRO A 448 -14.19 -18.10 -21.03
CA PRO A 448 -15.05 -18.89 -21.89
C PRO A 448 -15.44 -20.22 -21.26
N ALA A 449 -16.63 -20.73 -21.63
CA ALA A 449 -17.02 -22.07 -21.27
C ALA A 449 -15.94 -23.06 -21.73
N GLN A 450 -15.44 -23.85 -20.78
CA GLN A 450 -14.45 -24.87 -21.09
C GLN A 450 -15.16 -26.04 -21.76
N SER A 451 -14.70 -26.42 -22.95
CA SER A 451 -15.20 -27.54 -23.74
C SER A 451 -14.87 -28.90 -23.13
#